data_AF-W1Q5X0-F1
#
_entry.id   AF-W1Q5X0-F1
#
_cell.length_a   1.000
_cell.length_b   1.000
_cell.length_c   1.000
_cell.angle_alpha   90.00
_cell.angle_beta   90.00
_cell.angle_gamma   90.00
#
_symmetry.space_group_name_H-M   'P 1'
#
loop_
_entity.id
_entity.type
_entity.pdbx_description
1 polymer ?
#
loop_
_entity_poly.entity_id
_entity_poly.type
_entity_poly.pdbx_seq_one_letter_code
_entity_poly.pdbx_strand_id
1 'polypeptide(L)' 'MQKLHEEVYELAEARIVNDFGAEVDAIGDITVVLIGYCLQRGLTLEQCLESAYNEIKERTGKVVNGVFVKDN' A
#
# COMPACT_ATOMS: atom_id res chain seq x y z
N MET A 1 -4.44 14.25 1.72
CA MET A 1 -4.46 13.40 2.94
C MET A 1 -5.84 12.93 3.33
N GLN A 2 -6.88 13.78 3.34
CA GLN A 2 -8.26 13.32 3.63
C GLN A 2 -8.73 12.19 2.69
N LYS A 3 -8.55 12.36 1.37
CA LYS A 3 -8.93 11.32 0.40
C LYS A 3 -8.18 10.00 0.62
N LEU A 4 -6.89 10.05 0.97
CA LEU A 4 -6.13 8.84 1.30
C LEU A 4 -6.74 8.06 2.48
N HIS A 5 -7.21 8.76 3.53
CA HIS A 5 -7.87 8.09 4.65
C HIS A 5 -9.20 7.46 4.22
N GLU A 6 -9.97 8.15 3.38
CA GLU A 6 -11.23 7.64 2.82
C GLU A 6 -11.01 6.32 2.08
N GLU A 7 -10.05 6.24 1.14
CA GLU A 7 -9.79 5.00 0.40
C GLU A 7 -9.31 3.84 1.28
N VAL A 8 -8.55 4.15 2.34
CA VAL A 8 -8.13 3.14 3.31
C VAL A 8 -9.32 2.58 4.09
N TYR A 9 -10.34 3.41 4.38
CA TYR A 9 -11.57 2.93 5.00
C TYR A 9 -12.38 2.07 4.03
N GLU A 10 -12.48 2.46 2.76
CA GLU A 10 -13.16 1.65 1.73
C GLU A 10 -12.51 0.27 1.56
N LEU A 11 -11.16 0.21 1.54
CA LEU A 11 -10.44 -1.06 1.52
C LEU A 11 -10.74 -1.92 2.75
N ALA A 12 -10.76 -1.31 3.94
CA ALA A 12 -11.05 -2.04 5.18
C ALA A 12 -12.49 -2.59 5.18
N GLU A 13 -13.47 -1.81 4.72
CA GLU A 13 -14.86 -2.23 4.60
C GLU A 13 -15.02 -3.35 3.57
N ALA A 14 -14.45 -3.19 2.37
CA ALA A 14 -14.45 -4.21 1.32
C ALA A 14 -13.91 -5.55 1.84
N ARG A 15 -12.83 -5.50 2.63
CA ARG A 15 -12.25 -6.69 3.24
C ARG A 15 -13.15 -7.35 4.29
N ILE A 16 -13.84 -6.54 5.12
CA ILE A 16 -14.79 -7.04 6.13
C ILE A 16 -15.96 -7.78 5.46
N VAL A 17 -16.47 -7.26 4.35
CA VAL A 17 -17.59 -7.87 3.62
C VAL A 17 -17.18 -8.94 2.60
N ASN A 18 -15.86 -9.19 2.45
CA ASN A 18 -15.27 -10.10 1.45
C ASN A 18 -15.66 -9.75 0.00
N ASP A 19 -15.71 -8.45 -0.32
CA ASP A 19 -15.90 -7.97 -1.69
C ASP A 19 -14.55 -7.73 -2.36
N PHE A 20 -14.05 -8.75 -3.06
CA PHE A 20 -12.77 -8.67 -3.76
C PHE A 20 -12.76 -7.62 -4.89
N GLY A 21 -13.91 -7.35 -5.50
CA GLY A 21 -14.00 -6.32 -6.55
C GLY A 21 -13.73 -4.94 -5.97
N ALA A 22 -14.39 -4.63 -4.86
CA ALA A 22 -14.17 -3.38 -4.12
C ALA A 22 -12.76 -3.32 -3.50
N GLU A 23 -12.18 -4.45 -3.05
CA GLU A 23 -10.79 -4.49 -2.58
C GLU A 23 -9.81 -4.04 -3.68
N VAL A 24 -9.98 -4.53 -4.91
CA VAL A 24 -9.11 -4.16 -6.04
C VAL A 24 -9.26 -2.68 -6.40
N ASP A 25 -10.47 -2.16 -6.40
CA ASP A 25 -10.77 -0.75 -6.71
C ASP A 25 -10.13 0.19 -5.69
N ALA A 26 -10.37 -0.06 -4.39
CA ALA A 26 -9.81 0.76 -3.31
C ALA A 26 -8.27 0.74 -3.29
N ILE A 27 -7.62 -0.39 -3.61
CA ILE A 27 -6.15 -0.44 -3.77
C ILE A 27 -5.69 0.46 -4.92
N GLY A 28 -6.44 0.47 -6.03
CA GLY A 28 -6.21 1.36 -7.16
C GLY A 28 -6.29 2.83 -6.76
N ASP A 29 -7.35 3.22 -6.06
CA ASP A 29 -7.59 4.59 -5.64
C ASP A 29 -6.56 5.09 -4.62
N ILE A 30 -6.20 4.25 -3.62
CA ILE A 30 -5.07 4.54 -2.71
C ILE A 30 -3.80 4.84 -3.53
N THR A 31 -3.51 4.01 -4.52
CA THR A 31 -2.29 4.14 -5.33
C THR A 31 -2.31 5.43 -6.15
N VAL A 32 -3.43 5.78 -6.79
CA VAL A 32 -3.59 7.03 -7.54
C VAL A 32 -3.42 8.25 -6.64
N VAL A 33 -4.01 8.22 -5.42
CA VAL A 33 -3.86 9.30 -4.45
C VAL A 33 -2.40 9.46 -4.02
N LEU A 34 -1.66 8.37 -3.80
CA LEU A 34 -0.24 8.42 -3.45
C LEU A 34 0.62 8.94 -4.61
N ILE A 35 0.36 8.52 -5.85
CA ILE A 35 1.03 9.06 -7.05
C ILE A 35 0.82 10.58 -7.12
N GLY A 36 -0.42 11.04 -6.98
CA GLY A 36 -0.75 12.47 -6.98
C GLY A 36 -0.03 13.24 -5.86
N TYR A 37 0.07 12.66 -4.66
CA TYR A 37 0.83 13.24 -3.56
C TYR A 37 2.33 13.32 -3.87
N CYS A 38 2.94 12.27 -4.40
CA CYS A 38 4.34 12.27 -4.83
C CYS A 38 4.63 13.39 -5.83
N LEU A 39 3.78 13.53 -6.86
CA LEU A 39 3.92 14.56 -7.88
C LEU A 39 3.88 15.98 -7.28
N GLN A 40 2.99 16.24 -6.32
CA GLN A 40 2.91 17.54 -5.60
C GLN A 40 4.19 17.86 -4.81
N ARG A 41 4.96 16.84 -4.45
CA ARG A 41 6.21 16.96 -3.69
C ARG A 41 7.47 16.89 -4.56
N GLY A 42 7.32 16.78 -5.88
CA GLY A 42 8.44 16.61 -6.80
C GLY A 42 9.12 15.24 -6.67
N LEU A 43 8.36 14.21 -6.26
CA LEU A 43 8.80 12.83 -6.12
C LEU A 43 8.08 11.95 -7.15
N THR A 44 8.65 10.79 -7.47
CA THR A 44 7.93 9.69 -8.12
C THR A 44 7.60 8.59 -7.10
N LEU A 45 6.60 7.76 -7.39
CA LEU A 45 6.25 6.64 -6.51
C LEU A 45 7.38 5.62 -6.46
N GLU A 46 8.08 5.40 -7.57
CA GLU A 46 9.22 4.49 -7.70
C GLU A 46 10.38 4.89 -6.80
N GLN A 47 10.67 6.19 -6.65
CA GLN A 47 11.69 6.67 -5.72
C GLN A 47 11.35 6.31 -4.27
N CYS A 48 10.08 6.49 -3.88
CA CYS A 48 9.60 6.10 -2.55
C CYS A 48 9.69 4.60 -2.33
N LEU A 49 9.32 3.79 -3.34
CA LEU A 49 9.39 2.33 -3.30
C LEU A 49 10.83 1.83 -3.23
N GLU A 50 11.75 2.39 -4.00
CA GLU A 50 13.17 2.04 -3.97
C GLU A 50 13.80 2.35 -2.62
N SER A 51 13.47 3.50 -2.02
CA SER A 51 13.90 3.84 -0.67
C SER A 51 13.38 2.82 0.35
N ALA A 52 12.08 2.48 0.31
CA ALA A 52 11.49 1.50 1.21
C ALA A 52 12.07 0.09 1.01
N TYR A 53 12.31 -0.32 -0.24
CA TYR A 53 12.93 -1.60 -0.58
C TYR A 53 14.34 -1.69 -0.02
N ASN A 54 15.17 -0.65 -0.17
CA ASN A 54 16.53 -0.65 0.34
C ASN A 54 16.62 -0.81 1.87
N GLU A 55 15.60 -0.38 2.63
CA GLU A 55 15.50 -0.59 4.09
C GLU A 55 15.10 -2.02 4.49
N ILE A 56 14.55 -2.80 3.56
CA ILE A 56 14.02 -4.14 3.82
C ILE A 56 14.71 -5.26 3.02
N LYS A 57 15.52 -4.95 2.01
CA LYS A 57 16.12 -5.92 1.09
C LYS A 57 16.99 -6.99 1.75
N GLU A 58 17.62 -6.66 2.87
CA GLU A 58 18.44 -7.61 3.65
C GLU A 58 17.60 -8.39 4.68
N ARG A 59 16.28 -8.13 4.78
CA ARG A 59 15.40 -8.86 5.70
C ARG A 59 15.03 -10.19 5.07
N THR A 60 15.58 -11.26 5.63
CA THR A 60 15.12 -12.62 5.38
C THR A 60 13.79 -12.86 6.12
N GLY A 61 12.88 -13.60 5.51
CA GLY A 61 11.55 -13.86 6.05
C GLY A 61 10.57 -14.43 5.05
N LYS A 62 9.39 -14.81 5.53
CA LYS A 62 8.30 -15.41 4.74
C LYS A 62 6.97 -14.76 5.08
N VAL A 63 6.12 -14.59 4.07
CA VAL A 63 4.74 -14.15 4.27
C VAL A 63 3.91 -15.35 4.72
N VAL A 64 3.33 -15.28 5.91
CA VAL A 64 2.42 -16.29 6.46
C VAL A 64 1.09 -15.62 6.75
N ASN A 65 0.01 -16.07 6.11
CA ASN A 65 -1.34 -15.49 6.24
C ASN A 65 -1.39 -13.97 5.97
N GLY A 66 -0.66 -13.50 4.95
CA GLY A 66 -0.62 -12.09 4.57
C GLY A 66 0.26 -11.19 5.45
N VAL A 67 0.91 -11.75 6.48
CA VAL A 67 1.85 -11.01 7.36
C VAL A 67 3.28 -11.44 7.06
N PHE A 68 4.18 -10.48 6.85
CA PHE A 68 5.61 -10.76 6.70
C PHE A 68 6.22 -11.14 8.06
N VAL A 69 6.75 -12.37 8.17
CA VAL A 69 7.44 -12.90 9.35
C VAL A 69 8.93 -12.98 9.03
N LYS A 70 9.78 -12.28 9.81
CA LYS A 70 11.24 -12.35 9.65
C LYS A 70 11.76 -13.75 9.96
N ASP A 71 12.75 -14.19 9.20
CA ASP A 71 13.59 -15.33 9.58
C ASP A 71 14.50 -14.84 10.71
N ASN A 72 14.46 -15.52 11.86
CA ASN A 72 15.35 -15.23 12.98
C ASN A 72 16.78 -15.69 12.69
#